data_AF-A0AAD8B706-F1
#
_entry.id   AF-A0AAD8B706-F1
#
_cell.length_a   1.000
_cell.length_b   1.000
_cell.length_c   1.000
_cell.angle_alpha   90.00
_cell.angle_beta   90.00
_cell.angle_gamma   90.00
#
_symmetry.space_group_name_H-M   'P 1'
#
loop_
_entity.id
_entity.type
_entity.pdbx_description
1 polymer ?
#
loop_
_entity_poly.entity_id
_entity_poly.type
_entity_poly.pdbx_seq_one_letter_code
_entity_poly.pdbx_strand_id
1 'polypeptide(L)'
;MGWVFRTNIENESETIHGGSRANYSFLNVDLFIKQYQNRSDLRGTFFEVDNVQPYHNFLTKINTIKKKGKKLSSSTTLNGTQPFERFMKNVNQNYLYHPDDLIIWKVLRDLRTRPITNVEMNPGSSHLVLRMSLDNGGMAVFKAQRTPKDQEVPPDLFFIREMERPNAEIAAFYLDRLLGFYRAPPIVSRSLNITRDIVPFGDKKTIVDTVHRSPAGNVCFFGTCMDYCSLHTPVCGKPDVIEGAVSMYLTGASIETIQTPWARYIPPFWKTKWEKDDTFCDTDVKTNSNYSMRTLLNYMDASVMDFLTGNLDRHHTEVFKEFNQETFFIHFDNGRGFGKSKYDCWSCMAPVRQCCLIRLSTMAKLLKLYIGPDSLSQVLRESLKADPSYPVLWEPHLDALDRRLGKLISAISDCINVKGKAWQDVVIDDGLN
;
A
#
# COMPACT_ATOMS: atom_id res chain seq x y z
N MET A 1 -21.19 29.69 -42.83
CA MET A 1 -19.77 29.44 -43.16
C MET A 1 -19.29 28.31 -42.25
N GLY A 2 -19.26 27.03 -42.60
CA GLY A 2 -19.15 26.39 -43.92
C GLY A 2 -17.70 26.06 -44.22
N TRP A 3 -17.13 25.03 -43.58
CA TRP A 3 -15.99 24.26 -44.09
C TRP A 3 -16.09 22.81 -43.61
N VAL A 4 -16.40 21.93 -44.57
CA VAL A 4 -16.27 20.47 -44.48
C VAL A 4 -14.81 20.14 -44.79
N PHE A 5 -14.17 19.33 -43.95
CA PHE A 5 -13.06 18.49 -44.38
C PHE A 5 -13.42 17.03 -44.08
N ARG A 6 -13.66 16.28 -45.16
CA ARG A 6 -13.53 14.83 -45.18
C ARG A 6 -12.04 14.51 -45.15
N THR A 7 -11.64 13.62 -44.26
CA THR A 7 -10.51 12.72 -44.49
C THR A 7 -11.00 11.31 -44.20
N ASN A 8 -11.15 10.53 -45.27
CA ASN A 8 -11.18 9.07 -45.19
C ASN A 8 -9.80 8.61 -44.68
N ILE A 9 -9.80 7.88 -43.58
CA ILE A 9 -8.76 6.89 -43.28
C ILE A 9 -9.52 5.63 -42.87
N GLU A 10 -9.78 4.75 -43.85
CA GLU A 10 -9.88 3.32 -43.61
C GLU A 10 -8.46 2.73 -43.71
N ASN A 11 -8.18 1.73 -42.86
CA ASN A 11 -6.93 0.94 -42.71
C ASN A 11 -5.95 1.42 -41.64
N GLU A 12 -6.23 1.10 -40.37
CA GLU A 12 -5.77 -0.12 -39.70
C GLU A 12 -6.65 -0.30 -38.47
N SER A 13 -7.02 -1.53 -38.13
CA SER A 13 -7.53 -1.81 -36.78
C SER A 13 -6.37 -1.61 -35.81
N GLU A 14 -6.10 -0.37 -35.41
CA GLU A 14 -5.35 -0.10 -34.20
C GLU A 14 -6.16 -0.73 -33.07
N THR A 15 -5.80 -1.97 -32.71
CA THR A 15 -6.14 -2.50 -31.41
C THR A 15 -5.60 -1.48 -30.42
N ILE A 16 -6.45 -0.59 -29.91
CA ILE A 16 -6.09 0.30 -28.82
C ILE A 16 -5.57 -0.63 -27.73
N HIS A 17 -4.24 -0.65 -27.57
CA HIS A 17 -3.61 -1.47 -26.56
C HIS A 17 -4.05 -0.87 -25.23
N GLY A 18 -5.03 -1.49 -24.58
CA GLY A 18 -5.42 -1.15 -23.21
C GLY A 18 -4.40 -1.67 -22.21
N GLY A 19 -4.62 -1.36 -20.93
CA GLY A 19 -3.74 -1.77 -19.83
C GLY A 19 -2.45 -0.96 -19.75
N SER A 20 -1.60 -1.29 -18.78
CA SER A 20 -0.31 -0.60 -18.59
C SER A 20 0.64 -0.74 -19.79
N ARG A 21 0.50 -1.80 -20.59
CA ARG A 21 1.31 -2.03 -21.79
C ARG A 21 1.10 -1.00 -22.90
N ALA A 22 0.01 -0.24 -22.85
CA ALA A 22 -0.29 0.86 -23.78
C ALA A 22 0.88 1.85 -23.88
N ASN A 23 1.43 2.20 -22.70
CA ASN A 23 2.54 3.15 -22.56
C ASN A 23 3.86 2.44 -22.24
N TYR A 24 3.82 1.21 -21.70
CA TYR A 24 4.98 0.48 -21.22
C TYR A 24 4.96 -0.99 -21.65
N SER A 25 5.14 -1.26 -22.94
CA SER A 25 5.26 -2.63 -23.46
C SER A 25 6.67 -3.19 -23.26
N PHE A 26 6.73 -4.42 -22.75
CA PHE A 26 7.93 -5.22 -22.60
C PHE A 26 7.73 -6.55 -23.34
N LEU A 27 8.56 -6.82 -24.36
CA LEU A 27 8.41 -8.00 -25.22
C LEU A 27 8.41 -9.33 -24.44
N ASN A 28 9.31 -9.47 -23.46
CA ASN A 28 9.37 -10.67 -22.63
C ASN A 28 8.12 -10.85 -21.75
N VAL A 29 7.52 -9.75 -21.30
CA VAL A 29 6.25 -9.78 -20.56
C VAL A 29 5.10 -10.21 -21.48
N ASP A 30 5.02 -9.66 -22.68
CA ASP A 30 3.97 -10.03 -23.65
C ASP A 30 4.06 -11.52 -24.05
N LEU A 31 5.27 -12.07 -24.17
CA LEU A 31 5.48 -13.51 -24.37
C LEU A 31 5.08 -14.34 -23.14
N PHE A 32 5.44 -13.89 -21.94
CA PHE A 32 5.06 -14.55 -20.69
C PHE A 32 3.54 -14.61 -20.48
N ILE A 33 2.82 -13.56 -20.89
CA ILE A 33 1.36 -13.55 -20.88
C ILE A 33 0.77 -14.59 -21.83
N LYS A 34 1.30 -14.71 -23.05
CA LYS A 34 0.86 -15.77 -23.97
C LYS A 34 1.10 -17.15 -23.37
N GLN A 35 2.24 -17.35 -22.71
CA GLN A 35 2.52 -18.57 -21.97
C GLN A 35 1.48 -18.81 -20.86
N TYR A 36 1.13 -17.79 -20.07
CA TYR A 36 0.07 -17.85 -19.05
C TYR A 36 -1.30 -18.22 -19.64
N GLN A 37 -1.72 -17.54 -20.71
CA GLN A 37 -3.02 -17.73 -21.36
C GLN A 37 -3.16 -19.11 -22.03
N ASN A 38 -2.06 -19.68 -22.52
CA ASN A 38 -2.05 -21.01 -23.14
C ASN A 38 -2.09 -22.17 -22.14
N ARG A 39 -2.05 -21.90 -20.83
CA ARG A 39 -2.10 -22.92 -19.79
C ARG A 39 -3.51 -23.54 -19.69
N SER A 40 -3.60 -24.84 -19.94
CA SER A 40 -4.86 -25.58 -19.87
C SER A 40 -5.46 -25.65 -18.45
N ASP A 41 -4.61 -25.64 -17.42
CA ASP A 41 -5.00 -25.63 -16.01
C ASP A 41 -5.61 -24.30 -15.53
N LEU A 42 -5.47 -23.21 -16.31
CA LEU A 42 -6.03 -21.89 -15.98
C LEU A 42 -7.30 -21.55 -16.77
N ARG A 43 -7.53 -22.23 -17.89
CA ARG A 43 -8.68 -21.98 -18.77
C ARG A 43 -10.00 -22.28 -18.07
N GLY A 44 -10.94 -21.35 -18.09
CA GLY A 44 -12.23 -21.44 -17.40
C GLY A 44 -12.19 -21.17 -15.90
N THR A 45 -11.00 -20.95 -15.31
CA THR A 45 -10.86 -20.69 -13.87
C THR A 45 -11.14 -19.22 -13.50
N PHE A 46 -11.13 -18.90 -12.21
CA PHE A 46 -11.18 -17.52 -11.72
C PHE A 46 -9.93 -16.71 -12.09
N PHE A 47 -8.84 -17.37 -12.47
CA PHE A 47 -7.56 -16.77 -12.81
C PHE A 47 -7.32 -16.63 -14.31
N GLU A 48 -8.25 -17.06 -15.17
CA GLU A 48 -8.16 -16.80 -16.60
C GLU A 48 -8.12 -15.29 -16.88
N VAL A 49 -7.12 -14.84 -17.65
CA VAL A 49 -6.90 -13.41 -17.95
C VAL A 49 -7.08 -13.16 -19.45
N ASP A 50 -7.94 -12.22 -19.79
CA ASP A 50 -8.11 -11.66 -21.14
C ASP A 50 -7.79 -10.15 -21.18
N ASN A 51 -7.84 -9.53 -22.36
CA ASN A 51 -7.62 -8.08 -22.52
C ASN A 51 -8.93 -7.27 -22.72
N VAL A 52 -10.10 -7.86 -22.48
CA VAL A 52 -11.41 -7.26 -22.79
C VAL A 52 -12.26 -7.01 -21.55
N GLN A 53 -12.25 -7.94 -20.58
CA GLN A 53 -13.01 -7.81 -19.34
C GLN A 53 -12.49 -6.64 -18.49
N PRO A 54 -13.33 -5.71 -17.99
CA PRO A 54 -12.87 -4.66 -17.09
C PRO A 54 -12.22 -5.23 -15.80
N TYR A 55 -11.19 -4.56 -15.29
CA TYR A 55 -10.46 -5.03 -14.10
C TYR A 55 -11.35 -5.19 -12.88
N HIS A 56 -12.31 -4.28 -12.68
CA HIS A 56 -13.25 -4.37 -11.56
C HIS A 56 -14.08 -5.66 -11.58
N ASN A 57 -14.51 -6.09 -12.77
CA ASN A 57 -15.27 -7.33 -12.92
C ASN A 57 -14.38 -8.55 -12.64
N PHE A 58 -13.14 -8.53 -13.13
CA PHE A 58 -12.14 -9.57 -12.85
C PHE A 58 -11.86 -9.70 -11.35
N LEU A 59 -11.58 -8.58 -10.67
CA LEU A 59 -11.33 -8.55 -9.23
C LEU A 59 -12.55 -9.01 -8.43
N THR A 60 -13.75 -8.60 -8.82
CA THR A 60 -15.01 -9.06 -8.18
C THR A 60 -15.17 -10.57 -8.29
N LYS A 61 -14.88 -11.15 -9.47
CA LYS A 61 -14.89 -12.60 -9.69
C LYS A 61 -13.92 -13.31 -8.73
N ILE A 62 -12.67 -12.82 -8.60
CA ILE A 62 -11.68 -13.40 -7.67
C ILE A 62 -12.10 -13.22 -6.20
N ASN A 63 -12.82 -12.15 -5.87
CA ASN A 63 -13.23 -11.89 -4.50
C ASN A 63 -14.30 -12.86 -3.99
N THR A 64 -15.09 -13.50 -4.86
CA THR A 64 -16.12 -14.46 -4.43
C THR A 64 -15.55 -15.74 -3.83
N ILE A 65 -14.31 -16.07 -4.15
CA ILE A 65 -13.61 -17.30 -3.70
C ILE A 65 -12.68 -17.06 -2.50
N LYS A 66 -12.80 -15.91 -1.82
CA LYS A 66 -11.98 -15.61 -0.64
C LYS A 66 -12.18 -16.61 0.49
N LYS A 67 -11.06 -17.13 1.00
CA LYS A 67 -11.04 -18.05 2.16
C LYS A 67 -11.72 -17.47 3.38
N LYS A 68 -12.68 -18.21 3.94
CA LYS A 68 -13.15 -17.98 5.31
C LYS A 68 -12.00 -18.24 6.28
N GLY A 69 -11.87 -17.40 7.30
CA GLY A 69 -10.80 -17.48 8.29
C GLY A 69 -11.33 -17.42 9.71
N LYS A 70 -10.55 -17.92 10.67
CA LYS A 70 -10.84 -17.72 12.10
C LYS A 70 -10.82 -16.22 12.40
N LYS A 71 -11.87 -15.71 13.04
CA LYS A 71 -11.97 -14.31 13.48
C LYS A 71 -11.06 -14.04 14.69
N LEU A 72 -10.67 -12.78 14.89
CA LEU A 72 -9.92 -12.38 16.09
C LEU A 72 -10.74 -12.65 17.35
N SER A 73 -10.19 -13.43 18.27
CA SER A 73 -10.89 -13.80 19.50
C SER A 73 -11.02 -12.61 20.45
N SER A 74 -10.00 -11.75 20.51
CA SER A 74 -10.02 -10.48 21.27
C SER A 74 -11.20 -9.57 20.90
N SER A 75 -11.58 -9.54 19.62
CA SER A 75 -12.67 -8.70 19.09
C SER A 75 -14.07 -9.10 19.59
N THR A 76 -14.22 -10.31 20.16
CA THR A 76 -15.52 -10.81 20.66
C THR A 76 -16.03 -10.02 21.86
N THR A 77 -15.13 -9.38 22.61
CA THR A 77 -15.45 -8.54 23.77
C THR A 77 -16.05 -7.18 23.39
N LEU A 78 -15.92 -6.76 22.13
CA LEU A 78 -16.50 -5.50 21.65
C LEU A 78 -18.03 -5.63 21.58
N ASN A 79 -18.76 -4.53 21.75
CA ASN A 79 -20.22 -4.59 21.69
C ASN A 79 -20.70 -4.78 20.24
N GLY A 80 -19.99 -4.22 19.26
CA GLY A 80 -20.36 -4.28 17.84
C GLY A 80 -21.46 -3.27 17.46
N THR A 81 -21.60 -2.23 18.28
CA THR A 81 -22.56 -1.15 18.07
C THR A 81 -22.01 -0.11 17.11
N GLN A 82 -20.72 0.25 17.27
CA GLN A 82 -20.04 1.26 16.48
C GLN A 82 -19.38 0.66 15.23
N PRO A 83 -19.17 1.47 14.17
CA PRO A 83 -18.56 0.96 12.93
C PRO A 83 -17.19 0.32 13.11
N PHE A 84 -16.31 0.93 13.90
CA PHE A 84 -14.97 0.38 14.16
C PHE A 84 -15.02 -0.96 14.92
N GLU A 85 -15.98 -1.14 15.83
CA GLU A 85 -16.17 -2.41 16.54
C GLU A 85 -16.61 -3.52 15.59
N ARG A 86 -17.55 -3.21 14.69
CA ARG A 86 -18.02 -4.16 13.68
C ARG A 86 -16.91 -4.54 12.70
N PHE A 87 -16.09 -3.57 12.31
CA PHE A 87 -14.89 -3.81 11.53
C PHE A 87 -13.96 -4.80 12.25
N MET A 88 -13.59 -4.52 13.50
CA MET A 88 -12.69 -5.39 14.28
C MET A 88 -13.27 -6.80 14.47
N LYS A 89 -14.58 -6.94 14.66
CA LYS A 89 -15.28 -8.24 14.74
C LYS A 89 -15.25 -9.07 13.44
N ASN A 90 -14.94 -8.45 12.30
CA ASN A 90 -14.88 -9.11 10.99
C ASN A 90 -13.45 -9.41 10.53
N VAL A 91 -12.43 -8.84 11.18
CA VAL A 91 -11.03 -9.20 10.96
C VAL A 91 -10.84 -10.70 11.22
N ASN A 92 -10.16 -11.37 10.29
CA ASN A 92 -9.85 -12.79 10.39
C ASN A 92 -8.45 -13.11 9.88
N GLN A 93 -8.05 -14.38 9.96
CA GLN A 93 -6.70 -14.83 9.64
C GLN A 93 -6.22 -14.53 8.19
N ASN A 94 -7.10 -14.15 7.26
CA ASN A 94 -6.74 -13.99 5.84
C ASN A 94 -6.76 -12.53 5.34
N TYR A 95 -7.52 -11.64 5.99
CA TYR A 95 -7.67 -10.24 5.60
C TYR A 95 -8.21 -9.38 6.75
N LEU A 96 -7.96 -8.05 6.69
CA LEU A 96 -8.53 -7.09 7.64
C LEU A 96 -10.03 -6.87 7.40
N TYR A 97 -10.46 -6.86 6.14
CA TYR A 97 -11.87 -6.68 5.79
C TYR A 97 -12.21 -7.39 4.48
N HIS A 98 -13.47 -7.80 4.37
CA HIS A 98 -13.98 -8.37 3.14
C HIS A 98 -14.26 -7.25 2.11
N PRO A 99 -13.99 -7.45 0.80
CA PRO A 99 -14.27 -6.45 -0.23
C PRO A 99 -15.72 -5.95 -0.25
N ASP A 100 -16.67 -6.85 0.00
CA ASP A 100 -18.11 -6.54 0.01
C ASP A 100 -18.60 -5.95 1.34
N ASP A 101 -17.73 -5.85 2.36
CA ASP A 101 -18.14 -5.32 3.65
C ASP A 101 -18.27 -3.78 3.59
N LEU A 102 -19.51 -3.33 3.51
CA LEU A 102 -19.86 -1.91 3.49
C LEU A 102 -19.47 -1.18 4.79
N ILE A 103 -19.07 -1.89 5.85
CA ILE A 103 -18.61 -1.27 7.10
C ILE A 103 -17.41 -0.35 6.86
N ILE A 104 -16.57 -0.65 5.88
CA ILE A 104 -15.38 0.15 5.59
C ILE A 104 -15.73 1.60 5.28
N TRP A 105 -16.80 1.83 4.51
CA TRP A 105 -17.24 3.18 4.16
C TRP A 105 -17.79 3.95 5.36
N LYS A 106 -18.42 3.25 6.31
CA LYS A 106 -18.84 3.85 7.58
C LYS A 106 -17.64 4.20 8.45
N VAL A 107 -16.63 3.34 8.52
CA VAL A 107 -15.36 3.61 9.24
C VAL A 107 -14.65 4.82 8.62
N LEU A 108 -14.46 4.86 7.30
CA LEU A 108 -13.81 5.99 6.61
C LEU A 108 -14.56 7.30 6.85
N ARG A 109 -15.91 7.28 6.79
CA ARG A 109 -16.73 8.44 7.13
C ARG A 109 -16.52 8.88 8.58
N ASP A 110 -16.47 7.93 9.51
CA ASP A 110 -16.29 8.23 10.92
C ASP A 110 -14.91 8.84 11.20
N LEU A 111 -13.84 8.26 10.64
CA LEU A 111 -12.47 8.83 10.71
C LEU A 111 -12.41 10.27 10.20
N ARG A 112 -13.15 10.56 9.12
CA ARG A 112 -13.20 11.89 8.50
C ARG A 112 -13.96 12.92 9.33
N THR A 113 -15.06 12.53 9.97
CA THR A 113 -16.08 13.50 10.42
C THR A 113 -16.32 13.52 11.93
N ARG A 114 -16.01 12.44 12.65
CA ARG A 114 -16.36 12.37 14.07
C ARG A 114 -15.54 13.32 14.92
N PRO A 115 -16.15 13.97 15.93
CA PRO A 115 -15.44 14.79 16.90
C PRO A 115 -14.26 14.05 17.54
N ILE A 116 -13.15 14.77 17.71
CA ILE A 116 -11.98 14.30 18.44
C ILE A 116 -12.18 14.66 19.91
N THR A 117 -11.87 13.73 20.80
CA THR A 117 -12.05 13.90 22.25
C THR A 117 -10.73 13.85 23.03
N ASN A 118 -9.67 13.30 22.43
CA ASN A 118 -8.33 13.27 23.02
C ASN A 118 -7.28 13.19 21.90
N VAL A 119 -6.13 13.84 22.09
CA VAL A 119 -4.99 13.84 21.17
C VAL A 119 -3.69 13.68 21.95
N GLU A 120 -2.90 12.68 21.55
CA GLU A 120 -1.62 12.35 22.18
C GLU A 120 -0.54 12.17 21.11
N MET A 121 0.72 12.38 21.46
CA MET A 121 1.83 11.94 20.61
C MET A 121 1.88 10.41 20.59
N ASN A 122 1.99 9.80 19.41
CA ASN A 122 2.17 8.36 19.31
C ASN A 122 3.58 7.96 19.82
N PRO A 123 3.69 7.22 20.93
CA PRO A 123 4.98 6.96 21.56
C PRO A 123 5.93 6.19 20.65
N GLY A 124 7.22 6.55 20.67
CA GLY A 124 8.26 5.84 19.91
C GLY A 124 8.23 6.03 18.40
N SER A 125 7.37 6.90 17.87
CA SER A 125 7.32 7.21 16.43
C SER A 125 8.61 7.91 15.98
N SER A 126 9.11 7.52 14.81
CA SER A 126 10.22 8.23 14.17
C SER A 126 9.81 9.65 13.79
N HIS A 127 8.59 9.83 13.27
CA HIS A 127 8.06 11.12 12.82
C HIS A 127 6.93 11.63 13.72
N LEU A 128 6.47 12.87 13.47
CA LEU A 128 5.30 13.44 14.12
C LEU A 128 4.04 12.66 13.72
N VAL A 129 3.53 11.89 14.67
CA VAL A 129 2.32 11.08 14.52
C VAL A 129 1.44 11.31 15.74
N LEU A 130 0.18 11.68 15.52
CA LEU A 130 -0.79 11.87 16.59
C LEU A 130 -1.68 10.64 16.73
N ARG A 131 -1.91 10.21 17.97
CA ARG A 131 -2.95 9.25 18.31
C ARG A 131 -4.18 10.03 18.79
N MET A 132 -5.34 9.73 18.21
CA MET A 132 -6.58 10.45 18.48
C MET A 132 -7.66 9.50 18.98
N SER A 133 -8.46 9.95 19.94
CA SER A 133 -9.71 9.29 20.32
C SER A 133 -10.89 10.05 19.71
N LEU A 134 -11.87 9.29 19.21
CA LEU A 134 -13.13 9.81 18.68
C LEU A 134 -14.24 9.67 19.73
N ASP A 135 -15.27 10.49 19.61
CA ASP A 135 -16.44 10.50 20.52
C ASP A 135 -17.23 9.19 20.57
N ASN A 136 -17.08 8.29 19.59
CA ASN A 136 -17.64 6.93 19.65
C ASN A 136 -16.73 5.89 20.32
N GLY A 137 -15.60 6.30 20.90
CA GLY A 137 -14.60 5.39 21.49
C GLY A 137 -13.67 4.74 20.45
N GLY A 138 -13.84 5.03 19.16
CA GLY A 138 -12.88 4.63 18.13
C GLY A 138 -11.56 5.38 18.29
N MET A 139 -10.46 4.75 17.92
CA MET A 139 -9.13 5.37 17.93
C MET A 139 -8.58 5.49 16.51
N ALA A 140 -7.77 6.52 16.29
CA ALA A 140 -7.16 6.79 15.00
C ALA A 140 -5.72 7.29 15.14
N VAL A 141 -4.97 7.18 14.06
CA VAL A 141 -3.62 7.72 13.91
C VAL A 141 -3.66 8.80 12.84
N PHE A 142 -3.15 9.99 13.15
CA PHE A 142 -3.05 11.11 12.21
C PHE A 142 -1.60 11.41 11.87
N LYS A 143 -1.31 11.40 10.56
CA LYS A 143 -0.05 11.85 9.97
C LYS A 143 -0.30 13.15 9.22
N ALA A 144 0.33 14.23 9.66
CA ALA A 144 0.15 15.56 9.08
C ALA A 144 0.87 15.69 7.72
N GLN A 145 0.33 16.49 6.80
CA GLN A 145 1.01 16.84 5.54
C GLN A 145 2.22 17.74 5.85
N ARG A 146 3.40 17.35 5.39
CA ARG A 146 4.65 18.10 5.61
C ARG A 146 5.31 18.58 4.32
N THR A 147 5.20 17.79 3.25
CA THR A 147 5.71 18.11 1.92
C THR A 147 4.54 18.36 0.95
N PRO A 148 4.68 19.18 -0.10
CA PRO A 148 3.72 19.23 -1.19
C PRO A 148 3.57 17.87 -1.91
N LYS A 149 2.39 17.59 -2.47
CA LYS A 149 2.09 16.33 -3.17
C LYS A 149 2.90 16.14 -4.46
N ASP A 150 3.35 17.23 -5.07
CA ASP A 150 4.16 17.31 -6.28
C ASP A 150 5.68 17.40 -6.01
N GLN A 151 6.09 17.45 -4.74
CA GLN A 151 7.50 17.48 -4.37
C GLN A 151 8.11 16.07 -4.38
N GLU A 152 9.10 15.82 -5.25
CA GLU A 152 9.92 14.61 -5.19
C GLU A 152 10.95 14.65 -4.05
N VAL A 153 11.33 13.47 -3.57
CA VAL A 153 12.46 13.29 -2.65
C VAL A 153 13.76 13.53 -3.41
N PRO A 154 14.67 14.38 -2.88
CA PRO A 154 15.98 14.56 -3.47
C PRO A 154 16.70 13.22 -3.72
N PRO A 155 17.37 13.03 -4.86
CA PRO A 155 18.01 11.76 -5.21
C PRO A 155 19.04 11.33 -4.16
N ASP A 156 19.78 12.29 -3.59
CA ASP A 156 20.84 12.08 -2.59
C ASP A 156 20.33 11.84 -1.17
N LEU A 157 19.03 12.06 -0.91
CA LEU A 157 18.45 11.79 0.39
C LEU A 157 18.31 10.28 0.60
N PHE A 158 18.96 9.78 1.64
CA PHE A 158 18.84 8.38 2.05
C PHE A 158 17.43 8.11 2.60
N PHE A 159 16.87 6.93 2.30
CA PHE A 159 15.47 6.61 2.61
C PHE A 159 15.12 6.75 4.10
N ILE A 160 16.07 6.54 5.02
CA ILE A 160 15.85 6.70 6.47
C ILE A 160 15.58 8.15 6.90
N ARG A 161 16.00 9.11 6.07
CA ARG A 161 15.82 10.55 6.26
C ARG A 161 14.66 11.10 5.43
N GLU A 162 13.95 10.24 4.71
CA GLU A 162 12.75 10.65 4.00
C GLU A 162 11.63 10.96 4.99
N MET A 163 11.06 12.16 4.86
CA MET A 163 9.88 12.56 5.62
C MET A 163 8.68 11.77 5.14
N GLU A 164 7.93 11.20 6.07
CA GLU A 164 6.69 10.49 5.74
C GLU A 164 5.64 11.40 5.08
N ARG A 165 4.89 10.82 4.15
CA ARG A 165 3.91 11.46 3.29
C ARG A 165 2.53 10.85 3.56
N PRO A 166 1.55 11.61 4.09
CA PRO A 166 0.22 11.06 4.36
C PRO A 166 -0.52 10.65 3.08
N ASN A 167 -0.27 11.32 1.96
CA ASN A 167 -0.84 10.93 0.66
C ASN A 167 -0.30 9.58 0.17
N ALA A 168 0.91 9.17 0.57
CA ALA A 168 1.44 7.84 0.29
C ALA A 168 0.70 6.75 1.07
N GLU A 169 0.37 6.99 2.35
CA GLU A 169 -0.44 6.07 3.16
C GLU A 169 -1.84 5.87 2.57
N ILE A 170 -2.49 6.98 2.16
CA ILE A 170 -3.81 6.93 1.51
C ILE A 170 -3.71 6.12 0.21
N ALA A 171 -2.75 6.46 -0.66
CA ALA A 171 -2.58 5.76 -1.93
C ALA A 171 -2.26 4.28 -1.77
N ALA A 172 -1.44 3.92 -0.78
CA ALA A 172 -1.12 2.54 -0.43
C ALA A 172 -2.38 1.74 -0.04
N PHE A 173 -3.28 2.32 0.77
CA PHE A 173 -4.55 1.66 1.11
C PHE A 173 -5.44 1.38 -0.11
N TYR A 174 -5.57 2.34 -1.03
CA TYR A 174 -6.34 2.11 -2.25
C TYR A 174 -5.66 1.10 -3.19
N LEU A 175 -4.33 1.13 -3.29
CA LEU A 175 -3.55 0.16 -4.05
C LEU A 175 -3.68 -1.27 -3.48
N ASP A 176 -3.61 -1.43 -2.15
CA ASP A 176 -3.81 -2.70 -1.45
C ASP A 176 -5.17 -3.33 -1.81
N ARG A 177 -6.23 -2.51 -1.84
CA ARG A 177 -7.58 -2.94 -2.24
C ARG A 177 -7.64 -3.38 -3.69
N LEU A 178 -7.01 -2.63 -4.58
CA LEU A 178 -6.97 -2.94 -6.02
C LEU A 178 -6.21 -4.24 -6.26
N LEU A 179 -5.08 -4.45 -5.59
CA LEU A 179 -4.34 -5.72 -5.62
C LEU A 179 -5.06 -6.86 -4.89
N GLY A 180 -6.24 -6.62 -4.33
CA GLY A 180 -7.08 -7.62 -3.68
C GLY A 180 -6.49 -8.20 -2.39
N PHE A 181 -5.55 -7.48 -1.76
CA PHE A 181 -4.91 -7.90 -0.51
C PHE A 181 -5.86 -7.72 0.68
N TYR A 182 -6.42 -6.51 0.84
CA TYR A 182 -7.27 -6.11 1.96
C TYR A 182 -6.56 -6.26 3.31
N ARG A 183 -5.30 -5.80 3.35
CA ARG A 183 -4.37 -5.95 4.49
C ARG A 183 -3.87 -4.61 5.03
N ALA A 184 -4.14 -3.50 4.33
CA ALA A 184 -3.91 -2.14 4.82
C ALA A 184 -5.11 -1.62 5.62
N PRO A 185 -4.93 -1.03 6.82
CA PRO A 185 -6.02 -0.45 7.60
C PRO A 185 -6.78 0.65 6.86
N PRO A 186 -8.08 0.86 7.14
CA PRO A 186 -8.84 1.97 6.58
C PRO A 186 -8.22 3.32 6.92
N ILE A 187 -7.99 4.14 5.90
CA ILE A 187 -7.38 5.46 6.02
C ILE A 187 -8.06 6.44 5.07
N VAL A 188 -8.22 7.68 5.52
CA VAL A 188 -8.86 8.76 4.76
C VAL A 188 -8.16 10.09 5.03
N SER A 189 -8.19 11.01 4.09
CA SER A 189 -7.77 12.39 4.39
C SER A 189 -8.74 13.10 5.34
N ARG A 190 -8.18 13.95 6.21
CA ARG A 190 -8.92 14.86 7.07
C ARG A 190 -8.13 16.16 7.25
N SER A 191 -8.82 17.28 7.15
CA SER A 191 -8.30 18.58 7.55
C SER A 191 -8.65 18.83 9.02
N LEU A 192 -7.66 19.18 9.83
CA LEU A 192 -7.82 19.50 11.24
C LEU A 192 -7.44 20.97 11.48
N ASN A 193 -8.28 21.68 12.21
CA ASN A 193 -7.91 22.99 12.74
C ASN A 193 -7.04 22.77 13.98
N ILE A 194 -5.79 23.25 13.96
CA ILE A 194 -4.83 23.05 15.05
C ILE A 194 -5.39 23.64 16.36
N THR A 195 -5.95 24.85 16.31
CA THR A 195 -6.45 25.56 17.50
C THR A 195 -7.74 24.95 18.07
N ARG A 196 -8.60 24.38 17.24
CA ARG A 196 -9.91 23.83 17.66
C ARG A 196 -9.90 22.32 17.85
N ASP A 197 -9.26 21.58 16.95
CA ASP A 197 -9.37 20.12 16.85
C ASP A 197 -8.16 19.41 17.48
N ILE A 198 -7.03 20.11 17.70
CA ILE A 198 -5.80 19.52 18.27
C ILE A 198 -5.53 20.08 19.68
N VAL A 199 -5.32 21.39 19.82
CA VAL A 199 -4.87 22.03 21.07
C VAL A 199 -5.77 21.78 22.27
N PRO A 200 -7.11 21.89 22.19
CA PRO A 200 -7.97 21.72 23.36
C PRO A 200 -7.99 20.30 23.92
N PHE A 201 -7.58 19.32 23.10
CA PHE A 201 -7.59 17.89 23.42
C PHE A 201 -6.18 17.31 23.52
N GLY A 202 -5.15 18.15 23.33
CA GLY A 202 -3.75 17.74 23.25
C GLY A 202 -3.11 17.57 24.62
N ASP A 203 -2.22 16.60 24.76
CA ASP A 203 -1.32 16.53 25.92
C ASP A 203 -0.52 17.83 26.08
N LYS A 204 -0.48 18.34 27.32
CA LYS A 204 0.09 19.65 27.60
C LYS A 204 1.57 19.73 27.22
N LYS A 205 2.35 18.76 27.67
CA LYS A 205 3.82 18.79 27.55
C LYS A 205 4.29 18.48 26.13
N THR A 206 3.65 17.51 25.49
CA THR A 206 4.12 16.99 24.20
C THR A 206 3.47 17.65 23.00
N ILE A 207 2.33 18.35 23.16
CA ILE A 207 1.62 19.03 22.07
C ILE A 207 1.45 20.52 22.38
N VAL A 208 0.70 20.87 23.42
CA VAL A 208 0.24 22.25 23.67
C VAL A 208 1.41 23.22 23.86
N ASP A 209 2.40 22.85 24.68
CA ASP A 209 3.57 23.69 24.96
C ASP A 209 4.50 23.84 23.73
N THR A 210 4.30 23.06 22.66
CA THR A 210 5.05 23.16 21.39
C THR A 210 4.39 24.09 20.37
N VAL A 211 3.19 24.57 20.66
CA VAL A 211 2.42 25.44 19.77
C VAL A 211 3.01 26.84 19.74
N HIS A 212 3.19 27.39 18.54
CA HIS A 212 3.72 28.73 18.32
C HIS A 212 3.18 29.33 17.03
N ARG A 213 3.45 30.62 16.81
CA ARG A 213 3.19 31.28 15.53
C ARG A 213 4.45 31.34 14.69
N SER A 214 4.35 31.00 13.41
CA SER A 214 5.44 31.24 12.47
C SER A 214 5.62 32.73 12.16
N PRO A 215 6.74 33.14 11.55
CA PRO A 215 6.91 34.52 11.06
C PRO A 215 5.83 34.99 10.09
N ALA A 216 5.17 34.05 9.39
CA ALA A 216 4.04 34.33 8.50
C ALA A 216 2.68 34.39 9.22
N GLY A 217 2.66 34.25 10.55
CA GLY A 217 1.46 34.30 11.37
C GLY A 217 0.68 32.99 11.49
N ASN A 218 1.13 31.91 10.81
CA ASN A 218 0.47 30.59 10.85
C ASN A 218 0.62 29.93 12.22
N VAL A 219 -0.39 29.17 12.64
CA VAL A 219 -0.32 28.34 13.85
C VAL A 219 0.45 27.06 13.51
N CYS A 220 1.46 26.77 14.32
CA CYS A 220 2.34 25.63 14.14
C CYS A 220 2.54 24.88 15.46
N PHE A 221 2.90 23.60 15.38
CA PHE A 221 3.34 22.80 16.51
C PHE A 221 4.38 21.78 16.03
N PHE A 222 5.29 21.34 16.90
CA PHE A 222 6.34 20.39 16.51
C PHE A 222 6.34 19.10 17.31
N GLY A 223 5.52 18.99 18.36
CA GLY A 223 5.32 17.71 19.04
C GLY A 223 6.57 17.17 19.75
N THR A 224 6.59 15.86 20.02
CA THR A 224 7.78 15.12 20.46
C THR A 224 7.90 13.80 19.69
N CYS A 225 8.99 13.61 18.94
CA CYS A 225 9.33 12.39 18.20
C CYS A 225 10.84 12.31 17.94
N MET A 226 11.34 11.23 17.32
CA MET A 226 12.78 11.04 17.11
C MET A 226 13.37 11.96 16.04
N ASP A 227 12.68 12.10 14.89
CA ASP A 227 13.14 12.82 13.72
C ASP A 227 12.16 13.96 13.38
N TYR A 228 12.70 15.14 13.10
CA TYR A 228 11.95 16.28 12.59
C TYR A 228 10.79 16.76 13.50
N CYS A 229 10.91 16.61 14.83
CA CYS A 229 10.02 17.24 15.82
C CYS A 229 10.77 18.34 16.57
N SER A 230 10.97 19.48 15.92
CA SER A 230 11.64 20.65 16.50
C SER A 230 11.07 21.97 15.97
N LEU A 231 11.45 23.08 16.60
CA LEU A 231 11.11 24.44 16.14
C LEU A 231 11.58 24.72 14.69
N HIS A 232 12.61 24.02 14.21
CA HIS A 232 13.11 24.16 12.83
C HIS A 232 12.30 23.35 11.81
N THR A 233 11.53 22.37 12.26
CA THR A 233 10.77 21.47 11.40
C THR A 233 9.32 21.33 11.87
N PRO A 234 8.62 22.43 12.19
CA PRO A 234 7.28 22.34 12.74
C PRO A 234 6.29 21.93 11.66
N VAL A 235 5.13 21.50 12.12
CA VAL A 235 3.94 21.27 11.31
C VAL A 235 3.05 22.50 11.44
N CYS A 236 2.70 23.12 10.30
CA CYS A 236 2.03 24.43 10.28
C CYS A 236 0.73 24.38 9.47
N GLY A 237 -0.30 25.05 9.97
CA GLY A 237 -1.55 25.28 9.24
C GLY A 237 -1.47 26.43 8.24
N LYS A 238 -2.59 26.67 7.55
CA LYS A 238 -2.79 27.81 6.64
C LYS A 238 -4.16 28.50 6.85
N PRO A 239 -4.28 29.48 7.77
CA PRO A 239 -3.29 29.83 8.79
C PRO A 239 -3.23 28.81 9.93
N ASP A 240 -4.31 28.10 10.23
CA ASP A 240 -4.43 27.19 11.37
C ASP A 240 -5.02 25.81 11.02
N VAL A 241 -5.43 25.59 9.76
CA VAL A 241 -5.91 24.29 9.27
C VAL A 241 -4.78 23.53 8.59
N ILE A 242 -4.67 22.24 8.91
CA ILE A 242 -3.73 21.32 8.30
C ILE A 242 -4.41 20.05 7.76
N GLU A 243 -4.08 19.70 6.52
CA GLU A 243 -4.43 18.42 5.90
C GLU A 243 -3.52 17.29 6.42
N GLY A 244 -4.06 16.09 6.56
CA GLY A 244 -3.28 14.88 6.78
C GLY A 244 -4.11 13.63 6.55
N ALA A 245 -3.51 12.47 6.83
CA ALA A 245 -4.17 11.18 6.71
C ALA A 245 -4.54 10.65 8.10
N VAL A 246 -5.77 10.17 8.25
CA VAL A 246 -6.32 9.58 9.47
C VAL A 246 -6.56 8.10 9.22
N SER A 247 -5.75 7.25 9.85
CA SER A 247 -5.84 5.79 9.78
C SER A 247 -6.55 5.23 10.99
N MET A 248 -7.39 4.21 10.81
CA MET A 248 -8.02 3.51 11.92
C MET A 248 -6.97 2.78 12.77
N TYR A 249 -7.02 2.99 14.08
CA TYR A 249 -6.24 2.20 15.02
C TYR A 249 -6.94 0.85 15.27
N LEU A 250 -6.17 -0.25 15.24
CA LEU A 250 -6.71 -1.60 15.42
C LEU A 250 -6.89 -1.95 16.92
N THR A 251 -7.80 -1.23 17.58
CA THR A 251 -8.03 -1.34 19.04
C THR A 251 -8.38 -2.76 19.47
N GLY A 252 -7.75 -3.23 20.54
CA GLY A 252 -7.99 -4.54 21.13
C GLY A 252 -7.24 -5.69 20.46
N ALA A 253 -6.57 -5.45 19.32
CA ALA A 253 -5.74 -6.47 18.68
C ALA A 253 -4.34 -6.54 19.31
N SER A 254 -3.85 -7.76 19.53
CA SER A 254 -2.44 -7.99 19.86
C SER A 254 -1.64 -8.13 18.58
N ILE A 255 -0.77 -7.16 18.32
CA ILE A 255 0.07 -7.09 17.12
C ILE A 255 1.51 -7.41 17.51
N GLU A 256 2.12 -8.30 16.74
CA GLU A 256 3.54 -8.67 16.87
C GLU A 256 4.31 -8.10 15.67
N THR A 257 5.44 -7.48 15.95
CA THR A 257 6.33 -6.89 14.95
C THR A 257 7.50 -7.84 14.71
N ILE A 258 7.70 -8.23 13.46
CA ILE A 258 8.72 -9.19 13.02
C ILE A 258 9.67 -8.48 12.06
N GLN A 259 10.99 -8.56 12.32
CA GLN A 259 11.98 -8.00 11.42
C GLN A 259 12.05 -8.82 10.12
N THR A 260 12.04 -8.15 8.97
CA THR A 260 12.12 -8.84 7.67
C THR A 260 13.54 -9.34 7.37
N PRO A 261 13.72 -10.52 6.73
CA PRO A 261 15.03 -10.98 6.25
C PRO A 261 15.71 -10.00 5.29
N TRP A 262 14.92 -9.15 4.63
CA TRP A 262 15.39 -8.13 3.70
C TRP A 262 15.48 -6.73 4.35
N ALA A 263 15.55 -6.66 5.69
CA ALA A 263 15.77 -5.39 6.37
C ALA A 263 17.11 -4.78 5.93
N ARG A 264 17.11 -3.47 5.70
CA ARG A 264 18.34 -2.70 5.43
C ARG A 264 19.00 -2.32 6.75
N TYR A 265 20.32 -2.42 6.83
CA TYR A 265 21.06 -1.94 8.00
C TYR A 265 21.26 -0.42 7.96
N ILE A 266 21.35 0.15 9.15
CA ILE A 266 21.79 1.53 9.40
C ILE A 266 23.06 1.41 10.26
N PRO A 267 24.20 2.01 9.85
CA PRO A 267 24.32 3.08 8.85
C PRO A 267 24.50 2.61 7.38
N PRO A 268 24.23 3.50 6.40
CA PRO A 268 24.14 3.22 4.96
C PRO A 268 25.34 2.53 4.29
N PHE A 269 26.52 2.58 4.91
CA PHE A 269 27.77 2.07 4.34
C PHE A 269 27.84 0.53 4.34
N TRP A 270 26.98 -0.11 5.13
CA TRP A 270 26.97 -1.56 5.29
C TRP A 270 25.85 -2.17 4.45
N LYS A 271 26.23 -2.72 3.29
CA LYS A 271 25.34 -3.58 2.52
C LYS A 271 25.11 -4.89 3.26
N THR A 272 23.86 -5.29 3.40
CA THR A 272 23.45 -6.56 4.00
C THR A 272 23.85 -7.74 3.10
N LYS A 273 23.71 -8.98 3.59
CA LYS A 273 23.95 -10.19 2.78
C LYS A 273 23.02 -10.22 1.56
N TRP A 274 21.73 -9.97 1.76
CA TRP A 274 20.74 -10.00 0.68
C TRP A 274 20.99 -8.93 -0.40
N GLU A 275 21.65 -7.81 -0.07
CA GLU A 275 22.01 -6.76 -1.04
C GLU A 275 23.23 -7.14 -1.91
N LYS A 276 24.01 -8.14 -1.50
CA LYS A 276 25.22 -8.60 -2.20
C LYS A 276 25.04 -9.95 -2.89
N ASP A 277 24.14 -10.78 -2.37
CA ASP A 277 23.97 -12.17 -2.78
C ASP A 277 22.56 -12.40 -3.34
N ASP A 278 22.48 -12.65 -4.65
CA ASP A 278 21.22 -12.95 -5.34
C ASP A 278 20.65 -14.33 -5.00
N THR A 279 21.43 -15.20 -4.35
CA THR A 279 21.00 -16.52 -3.87
C THR A 279 20.50 -16.51 -2.44
N PHE A 280 20.56 -15.37 -1.73
CA PHE A 280 20.19 -15.22 -0.32
C PHE A 280 18.84 -15.88 0.06
N CYS A 281 17.81 -15.74 -0.77
CA CYS A 281 16.54 -16.39 -0.46
C CYS A 281 16.63 -17.92 -0.48
N ASP A 282 17.32 -18.49 -1.46
CA ASP A 282 17.44 -19.93 -1.60
C ASP A 282 18.39 -20.51 -0.53
N THR A 283 19.40 -19.76 -0.06
CA THR A 283 20.41 -20.23 0.90
C THR A 283 20.08 -19.95 2.37
N ASP A 284 19.47 -18.80 2.70
CA ASP A 284 19.21 -18.37 4.09
C ASP A 284 17.73 -18.36 4.46
N VAL A 285 16.85 -18.00 3.53
CA VAL A 285 15.43 -17.77 3.85
C VAL A 285 14.61 -19.06 3.70
N LYS A 286 14.67 -19.73 2.55
CA LYS A 286 13.91 -20.98 2.31
C LYS A 286 14.41 -22.17 3.12
N THR A 287 15.67 -22.16 3.53
CA THR A 287 16.28 -23.19 4.38
C THR A 287 15.90 -23.04 5.84
N ASN A 288 15.38 -21.88 6.24
CA ASN A 288 14.98 -21.61 7.61
C ASN A 288 13.54 -22.08 7.86
N SER A 289 13.40 -23.09 8.73
CA SER A 289 12.13 -23.73 9.09
C SER A 289 11.10 -22.79 9.74
N ASN A 290 11.51 -21.60 10.18
CA ASN A 290 10.59 -20.60 10.73
C ASN A 290 9.73 -19.93 9.67
N TYR A 291 10.09 -20.00 8.38
CA TYR A 291 9.32 -19.41 7.30
C TYR A 291 8.49 -20.47 6.57
N SER A 292 7.21 -20.55 6.91
CA SER A 292 6.25 -21.34 6.14
C SER A 292 6.10 -20.79 4.72
N MET A 293 5.62 -21.60 3.77
CA MET A 293 5.30 -21.15 2.41
C MET A 293 4.35 -19.95 2.42
N ARG A 294 3.38 -19.93 3.35
CA ARG A 294 2.46 -18.81 3.52
C ARG A 294 3.19 -17.53 3.92
N THR A 295 4.12 -17.61 4.88
CA THR A 295 4.94 -16.48 5.31
C THR A 295 5.83 -15.97 4.19
N LEU A 296 6.48 -16.87 3.43
CA LEU A 296 7.27 -16.49 2.26
C LEU A 296 6.43 -15.72 1.25
N LEU A 297 5.25 -16.23 0.89
CA LEU A 297 4.36 -15.54 -0.03
C LEU A 297 3.86 -14.19 0.53
N ASN A 298 3.70 -14.04 1.85
CA ASN A 298 3.38 -12.74 2.45
C ASN A 298 4.50 -11.71 2.23
N TYR A 299 5.77 -12.11 2.34
CA TYR A 299 6.90 -11.25 1.98
C TYR A 299 6.89 -10.88 0.49
N MET A 300 6.48 -11.79 -0.39
CA MET A 300 6.34 -11.51 -1.82
C MET A 300 5.27 -10.45 -2.09
N ASP A 301 4.07 -10.58 -1.50
CA ASP A 301 2.99 -9.59 -1.66
C ASP A 301 3.39 -8.21 -1.10
N ALA A 302 4.06 -8.16 0.05
CA ALA A 302 4.59 -6.91 0.61
C ALA A 302 5.64 -6.28 -0.33
N SER A 303 6.56 -7.08 -0.87
CA SER A 303 7.57 -6.64 -1.85
C SER A 303 6.95 -6.14 -3.16
N VAL A 304 5.85 -6.75 -3.63
CA VAL A 304 5.07 -6.24 -4.78
C VAL A 304 4.56 -4.83 -4.49
N MET A 305 3.96 -4.62 -3.32
CA MET A 305 3.45 -3.31 -2.91
C MET A 305 4.56 -2.28 -2.74
N ASP A 306 5.64 -2.64 -2.05
CA ASP A 306 6.78 -1.77 -1.79
C ASP A 306 7.52 -1.41 -3.08
N PHE A 307 7.64 -2.33 -4.04
CA PHE A 307 8.23 -2.03 -5.35
C PHE A 307 7.35 -1.08 -6.17
N LEU A 308 6.03 -1.32 -6.25
CA LEU A 308 5.11 -0.47 -6.99
C LEU A 308 5.07 0.95 -6.43
N THR A 309 5.03 1.09 -5.10
CA THR A 309 5.02 2.40 -4.43
C THR A 309 6.41 3.04 -4.37
N GLY A 310 7.48 2.25 -4.41
CA GLY A 310 8.85 2.70 -4.20
C GLY A 310 9.20 2.90 -2.72
N ASN A 311 8.57 2.15 -1.81
CA ASN A 311 8.84 2.17 -0.38
C ASN A 311 10.11 1.37 -0.05
N LEU A 312 11.19 2.06 0.34
CA LEU A 312 12.46 1.41 0.71
C LEU A 312 12.54 0.99 2.18
N ASP A 313 11.56 1.39 3.00
CA ASP A 313 11.67 1.38 4.47
C ASP A 313 10.95 0.22 5.15
N ARG A 314 10.66 -0.86 4.41
CA ARG A 314 10.12 -2.10 4.98
C ARG A 314 11.20 -2.83 5.77
N HIS A 315 11.39 -2.45 7.02
CA HIS A 315 12.36 -3.06 7.94
C HIS A 315 11.68 -4.00 8.95
N HIS A 316 10.37 -3.86 9.15
CA HIS A 316 9.52 -4.78 9.89
C HIS A 316 8.25 -5.13 9.13
N THR A 317 7.58 -6.19 9.58
CA THR A 317 6.24 -6.61 9.17
C THR A 317 5.43 -6.97 10.40
N GLU A 318 4.14 -6.63 10.40
CA GLU A 318 3.27 -6.82 11.55
C GLU A 318 2.25 -7.94 11.31
N VAL A 319 1.99 -8.72 12.35
CA VAL A 319 1.02 -9.82 12.34
C VAL A 319 0.12 -9.78 13.56
N PHE A 320 -1.06 -10.38 13.47
CA PHE A 320 -1.87 -10.64 14.66
C PHE A 320 -1.30 -11.83 15.42
N LYS A 321 -0.85 -11.60 16.65
CA LYS A 321 -0.27 -12.64 17.51
C LYS A 321 -1.22 -13.82 17.73
N GLU A 322 -2.52 -13.55 17.81
CA GLU A 322 -3.56 -14.57 18.01
C GLU A 322 -3.65 -15.63 16.90
N PHE A 323 -3.14 -15.34 15.71
CA PHE A 323 -3.15 -16.25 14.58
C PHE A 323 -1.82 -16.98 14.38
N ASN A 324 -0.81 -16.73 15.22
CA ASN A 324 0.54 -17.27 15.08
C ASN A 324 1.09 -17.04 13.66
N GLN A 325 1.76 -18.02 13.06
CA GLN A 325 2.28 -17.95 11.69
C GLN A 325 1.19 -18.13 10.61
N GLU A 326 -0.06 -18.41 11.00
CA GLU A 326 -1.17 -18.65 10.07
C GLU A 326 -1.98 -17.38 9.78
N THR A 327 -1.27 -16.28 9.50
CA THR A 327 -1.87 -14.98 9.19
C THR A 327 -1.19 -14.29 8.00
N PHE A 328 -1.78 -13.18 7.58
CA PHE A 328 -1.21 -12.24 6.63
C PHE A 328 -0.38 -11.16 7.36
N PHE A 329 0.49 -10.45 6.63
CA PHE A 329 1.16 -9.24 7.13
C PHE A 329 0.24 -8.03 7.00
N ILE A 330 0.06 -7.29 8.08
CA ILE A 330 -0.65 -6.02 8.07
C ILE A 330 0.23 -5.01 7.33
N HIS A 331 -0.30 -4.37 6.29
CA HIS A 331 0.46 -3.43 5.47
C HIS A 331 0.49 -2.04 6.12
N PHE A 332 1.20 -1.91 7.24
CA PHE A 332 1.45 -0.62 7.91
C PHE A 332 2.58 0.18 7.25
N ASP A 333 2.83 1.39 7.75
CA ASP A 333 4.01 2.23 7.45
C ASP A 333 4.36 2.36 5.97
N ASN A 334 3.43 2.90 5.20
CA ASN A 334 3.60 3.15 3.77
C ASN A 334 3.92 4.63 3.47
N GLY A 335 4.19 5.43 4.52
CA GLY A 335 4.46 6.86 4.43
C GLY A 335 5.71 7.23 3.64
N ARG A 336 6.63 6.30 3.40
CA ARG A 336 7.82 6.49 2.53
C ARG A 336 7.64 5.92 1.12
N GLY A 337 6.40 5.61 0.74
CA GLY A 337 6.03 5.36 -0.65
C GLY A 337 5.90 6.66 -1.45
N PHE A 338 5.88 6.53 -2.78
CA PHE A 338 5.63 7.64 -3.70
C PHE A 338 6.55 8.85 -3.49
N GLY A 339 7.80 8.61 -3.11
CA GLY A 339 8.81 9.67 -2.95
C GLY A 339 9.48 10.10 -4.26
N LYS A 340 9.67 9.16 -5.20
CA LYS A 340 10.39 9.39 -6.47
C LYS A 340 9.61 8.77 -7.63
N SER A 341 9.11 9.55 -8.58
CA SER A 341 8.35 9.02 -9.74
C SER A 341 9.26 8.57 -10.88
N LYS A 342 10.46 9.14 -10.97
CA LYS A 342 11.45 8.88 -12.04
C LYS A 342 12.48 7.79 -11.69
N TYR A 343 12.40 7.22 -10.49
CA TYR A 343 13.29 6.18 -9.99
C TYR A 343 12.49 4.93 -9.62
N ASP A 344 12.97 3.75 -10.03
CA ASP A 344 12.36 2.47 -9.69
C ASP A 344 13.33 1.66 -8.82
N CYS A 345 12.90 1.34 -7.60
CA CYS A 345 13.73 0.68 -6.60
C CYS A 345 13.89 -0.82 -6.89
N TRP A 346 14.86 -1.21 -7.71
CA TRP A 346 15.11 -2.63 -8.02
C TRP A 346 15.35 -3.50 -6.78
N SER A 347 15.98 -2.95 -5.73
CA SER A 347 16.21 -3.67 -4.47
C SER A 347 14.94 -3.87 -3.65
N CYS A 348 13.87 -3.10 -3.86
CA CYS A 348 12.56 -3.32 -3.22
C CYS A 348 11.87 -4.59 -3.73
N MET A 349 12.26 -5.05 -4.94
CA MET A 349 11.80 -6.31 -5.54
C MET A 349 12.69 -7.50 -5.14
N ALA A 350 13.70 -7.32 -4.27
CA ALA A 350 14.63 -8.38 -3.91
C ALA A 350 13.96 -9.68 -3.42
N PRO A 351 12.93 -9.65 -2.53
CA PRO A 351 12.22 -10.86 -2.13
C PRO A 351 11.66 -11.65 -3.33
N VAL A 352 10.88 -10.99 -4.19
CA VAL A 352 10.28 -11.62 -5.38
C VAL A 352 11.35 -12.15 -6.34
N ARG A 353 12.36 -11.34 -6.64
CA ARG A 353 13.42 -11.66 -7.60
C ARG A 353 14.35 -12.78 -7.13
N GLN A 354 14.69 -12.81 -5.84
CA GLN A 354 15.58 -13.82 -5.25
C GLN A 354 14.83 -15.12 -5.00
N CYS A 355 13.67 -15.05 -4.35
CA CYS A 355 12.91 -16.27 -4.05
C CYS A 355 12.27 -16.88 -5.29
N CYS A 356 11.95 -16.08 -6.30
CA CYS A 356 11.15 -16.49 -7.45
C CYS A 356 9.85 -17.14 -6.99
N LEU A 357 9.07 -16.43 -6.18
CA LEU A 357 7.77 -16.89 -5.68
C LEU A 357 6.74 -15.79 -5.87
N ILE A 358 5.54 -16.15 -6.29
CA ILE A 358 4.37 -15.27 -6.35
C ILE A 358 3.09 -16.10 -6.22
N ARG A 359 2.07 -15.55 -5.57
CA ARG A 359 0.74 -16.17 -5.54
C ARG A 359 0.11 -16.13 -6.92
N LEU A 360 -0.56 -17.20 -7.34
CA LEU A 360 -1.34 -17.25 -8.58
C LEU A 360 -2.37 -16.12 -8.62
N SER A 361 -3.08 -15.89 -7.52
CA SER A 361 -4.04 -14.79 -7.43
C SER A 361 -3.38 -13.43 -7.68
N THR A 362 -2.25 -13.14 -7.02
CA THR A 362 -1.48 -11.90 -7.22
C THR A 362 -1.00 -11.79 -8.67
N MET A 363 -0.40 -12.85 -9.22
CA MET A 363 0.09 -12.88 -10.60
C MET A 363 -1.02 -12.56 -11.61
N ALA A 364 -2.19 -13.19 -11.48
CA ALA A 364 -3.33 -13.00 -12.38
C ALA A 364 -3.81 -11.53 -12.38
N LYS A 365 -3.87 -10.89 -11.21
CA LYS A 365 -4.21 -9.47 -11.07
C LYS A 365 -3.19 -8.54 -11.72
N LEU A 366 -1.89 -8.82 -11.55
CA LEU A 366 -0.82 -8.05 -12.19
C LEU A 366 -0.89 -8.17 -13.71
N LEU A 367 -1.09 -9.37 -14.25
CA LEU A 367 -1.25 -9.58 -15.69
C LEU A 367 -2.48 -8.87 -16.23
N LYS A 368 -3.62 -8.95 -15.53
CA LYS A 368 -4.86 -8.29 -15.95
C LYS A 368 -4.68 -6.78 -16.11
N LEU A 369 -4.06 -6.12 -15.12
CA LEU A 369 -3.77 -4.69 -15.14
C LEU A 369 -2.76 -4.31 -16.22
N TYR A 370 -1.84 -5.21 -16.55
CA TYR A 370 -0.86 -4.97 -17.61
C TYR A 370 -1.49 -5.08 -19.01
N ILE A 371 -2.33 -6.09 -19.26
CA ILE A 371 -2.86 -6.37 -20.61
C ILE A 371 -4.14 -5.63 -20.97
N GLY A 372 -4.90 -5.20 -19.96
CA GLY A 372 -6.05 -4.33 -20.12
C GLY A 372 -7.42 -5.01 -20.04
N PRO A 373 -8.49 -4.23 -20.31
CA PRO A 373 -8.46 -2.92 -20.95
C PRO A 373 -8.00 -1.78 -20.02
N ASP A 374 -8.15 -1.92 -18.71
CA ASP A 374 -7.78 -0.89 -17.73
C ASP A 374 -6.32 -1.02 -17.26
N SER A 375 -5.58 0.08 -17.19
CA SER A 375 -4.23 0.11 -16.60
C SER A 375 -4.25 0.27 -15.08
N LEU A 376 -3.15 -0.11 -14.41
CA LEU A 376 -2.99 0.11 -12.96
C LEU A 376 -3.14 1.60 -12.59
N SER A 377 -2.53 2.50 -13.37
CA SER A 377 -2.65 3.94 -13.12
C SER A 377 -4.10 4.44 -13.26
N GLN A 378 -4.85 3.95 -14.25
CA GLN A 378 -6.25 4.32 -14.47
C GLN A 378 -7.14 3.87 -13.33
N VAL A 379 -7.07 2.60 -12.92
CA VAL A 379 -7.92 2.08 -11.84
C VAL A 379 -7.59 2.72 -10.50
N LEU A 380 -6.30 3.01 -10.23
CA LEU A 380 -5.92 3.69 -9.00
C LEU A 380 -6.38 5.14 -9.00
N ARG A 381 -6.20 5.87 -10.11
CA ARG A 381 -6.68 7.24 -10.27
C ARG A 381 -8.19 7.35 -10.00
N GLU A 382 -8.97 6.43 -10.55
CA GLU A 382 -10.42 6.41 -10.35
C GLU A 382 -10.78 6.12 -8.89
N SER A 383 -10.13 5.11 -8.29
CA SER A 383 -10.34 4.73 -6.89
C SER A 383 -10.03 5.87 -5.91
N LEU A 384 -8.98 6.64 -6.19
CA LEU A 384 -8.55 7.79 -5.36
C LEU A 384 -9.51 8.97 -5.39
N LYS A 385 -10.43 9.08 -6.36
CA LYS A 385 -11.47 10.13 -6.38
C LYS A 385 -12.43 10.05 -5.19
N ALA A 386 -12.52 8.88 -4.55
CA ALA A 386 -13.32 8.70 -3.35
C ALA A 386 -12.73 9.41 -2.12
N ASP A 387 -11.43 9.73 -2.13
CA ASP A 387 -10.79 10.43 -1.02
C ASP A 387 -11.02 11.96 -1.10
N PRO A 388 -11.37 12.63 0.02
CA PRO A 388 -11.61 14.07 0.04
C PRO A 388 -10.43 14.95 -0.40
N SER A 389 -9.20 14.42 -0.37
CA SER A 389 -7.99 15.14 -0.73
C SER A 389 -7.59 14.94 -2.20
N TYR A 390 -8.50 14.42 -3.04
CA TYR A 390 -8.26 14.27 -4.47
C TYR A 390 -7.87 15.61 -5.12
N PRO A 391 -6.80 15.67 -5.94
CA PRO A 391 -5.89 14.57 -6.29
C PRO A 391 -4.97 14.16 -5.13
N VAL A 392 -4.92 12.85 -4.83
CA VAL A 392 -4.07 12.27 -3.76
C VAL A 392 -2.62 12.10 -4.23
N LEU A 393 -2.44 11.56 -5.44
CA LEU A 393 -1.13 11.38 -6.07
C LEU A 393 -0.94 12.38 -7.21
N TRP A 394 0.29 12.83 -7.38
CA TRP A 394 0.72 13.58 -8.56
C TRP A 394 0.85 12.64 -9.76
N GLU A 395 0.49 13.10 -10.96
CA GLU A 395 0.37 12.22 -12.14
C GLU A 395 1.62 11.41 -12.52
N PRO A 396 2.85 11.95 -12.41
CA PRO A 396 4.05 11.16 -12.64
C PRO A 396 4.14 9.90 -11.77
N HIS A 397 3.58 9.90 -10.56
CA HIS A 397 3.53 8.69 -9.72
C HIS A 397 2.54 7.65 -10.24
N LEU A 398 1.41 8.08 -10.81
CA LEU A 398 0.45 7.19 -11.43
C LEU A 398 1.06 6.56 -12.70
N ASP A 399 1.70 7.35 -13.54
CA ASP A 399 2.44 6.86 -14.72
C ASP A 399 3.57 5.87 -14.34
N ALA A 400 4.32 6.16 -13.27
CA ALA A 400 5.37 5.27 -12.77
C ALA A 400 4.85 3.89 -12.34
N LEU A 401 3.60 3.77 -11.88
CA LEU A 401 3.02 2.46 -11.51
C LEU A 401 2.89 1.54 -12.71
N ASP A 402 2.47 2.05 -13.86
CA ASP A 402 2.33 1.25 -15.09
C ASP A 402 3.70 0.74 -15.57
N ARG A 403 4.73 1.60 -15.52
CA ARG A 403 6.11 1.23 -15.82
C ARG A 403 6.65 0.17 -14.87
N ARG A 404 6.42 0.34 -13.55
CA ARG A 404 6.86 -0.60 -12.51
C ARG A 404 6.14 -1.93 -12.67
N LEU A 405 4.86 -1.95 -12.98
CA LEU A 405 4.10 -3.19 -13.18
C LEU A 405 4.76 -4.10 -14.23
N GLY A 406 5.13 -3.55 -15.39
CA GLY A 406 5.83 -4.32 -16.43
C GLY A 406 7.19 -4.87 -15.96
N LYS A 407 7.99 -4.06 -15.25
CA LYS A 407 9.27 -4.51 -14.66
C LYS A 407 9.11 -5.62 -13.63
N LEU A 408 8.05 -5.56 -12.82
CA LEU A 408 7.74 -6.60 -11.84
C LEU A 408 7.37 -7.93 -12.53
N ILE A 409 6.51 -7.87 -13.55
CA ILE A 409 6.15 -9.07 -14.32
C ILE A 409 7.37 -9.62 -15.07
N SER A 410 8.23 -8.75 -15.62
CA SER A 410 9.49 -9.14 -16.24
C SER A 410 10.36 -9.96 -15.29
N ALA A 411 10.52 -9.53 -14.05
CA ALA A 411 11.34 -10.25 -13.07
C ALA A 411 10.78 -11.65 -12.72
N ILE A 412 9.46 -11.79 -12.67
CA ILE A 412 8.80 -13.10 -12.52
C ILE A 412 9.01 -13.97 -13.77
N SER A 413 8.85 -13.39 -14.96
CA SER A 413 9.13 -14.08 -16.23
C SER A 413 10.56 -14.61 -16.27
N ASP A 414 11.54 -13.81 -15.84
CA ASP A 414 12.95 -14.18 -15.86
C ASP A 414 13.24 -15.37 -14.91
N CYS A 415 12.48 -15.52 -13.81
CA CYS A 415 12.59 -16.71 -12.97
C CYS A 415 12.29 -18.02 -13.71
N ILE A 416 11.35 -18.00 -14.66
CA ILE A 416 10.98 -19.19 -15.45
C ILE A 416 11.85 -19.29 -16.70
N ASN A 417 11.96 -18.21 -17.47
CA ASN A 417 12.54 -18.21 -18.81
C ASN A 417 14.07 -18.07 -18.82
N VAL A 418 14.65 -17.40 -17.80
CA VAL A 418 16.11 -17.18 -17.71
C VAL A 418 16.74 -18.09 -16.67
N LYS A 419 16.15 -18.20 -15.48
CA LYS A 419 16.65 -19.08 -14.41
C LYS A 419 16.20 -20.53 -14.55
N GLY A 420 15.31 -20.84 -15.49
CA GLY A 420 14.85 -22.20 -15.77
C GLY A 420 14.03 -22.85 -14.64
N LYS A 421 13.46 -22.06 -13.72
CA LYS A 421 12.60 -22.62 -12.65
C LYS A 421 11.28 -23.09 -13.26
N ALA A 422 10.73 -24.20 -12.75
CA ALA A 422 9.46 -24.70 -13.23
C ALA A 422 8.32 -23.74 -12.84
N TRP A 423 7.26 -23.69 -13.66
CA TRP A 423 6.11 -22.80 -13.44
C TRP A 423 5.52 -22.93 -12.04
N GLN A 424 5.26 -24.15 -11.62
CA GLN A 424 4.63 -24.48 -10.33
C GLN A 424 5.51 -24.15 -9.12
N ASP A 425 6.82 -23.95 -9.32
CA ASP A 425 7.75 -23.54 -8.26
C ASP A 425 7.82 -22.02 -8.13
N VAL A 426 7.30 -21.28 -9.13
CA VAL A 426 7.31 -19.81 -9.17
C VAL A 426 5.93 -19.23 -8.91
N VAL A 427 4.91 -19.71 -9.62
CA VAL A 427 3.52 -19.26 -9.49
C VAL A 427 2.78 -20.28 -8.63
N ILE A 428 2.63 -19.96 -7.35
CA ILE A 428 2.07 -20.86 -6.33
C ILE A 428 0.56 -20.68 -6.27
N ASP A 429 -0.19 -21.76 -6.48
CA ASP A 429 -1.63 -21.79 -6.19
C ASP A 429 -1.85 -21.55 -4.69
N ASP A 430 -2.48 -20.43 -4.36
CA ASP A 430 -2.75 -20.02 -2.99
C ASP A 430 -4.05 -20.61 -2.44
N GLY A 431 -4.63 -21.61 -3.14
CA GLY A 431 -5.75 -22.44 -2.70
C GLY A 431 -7.07 -21.68 -2.65
N LEU A 432 -7.22 -20.69 -3.52
CA LEU A 432 -8.47 -19.94 -3.71
C LEU A 432 -9.38 -20.57 -4.78
N ASN A 433 -8.99 -21.73 -5.34
CA ASN A 433 -9.75 -22.44 -6.37
C ASN A 433 -11.04 -23.11 -5.88
#